data_AF-A0A1V5Y0R1-F1
#
_entry.id   AF-A0A1V5Y0R1-F1
#
_cell.length_a   1.000
_cell.length_b   1.000
_cell.length_c   1.000
_cell.angle_alpha   90.00
_cell.angle_beta   90.00
_cell.angle_gamma   90.00
#
_symmetry.space_group_name_H-M   'P 1'
#
loop_
_entity.id
_entity.type
_entity.pdbx_description
1 polymer ?
#
loop_
_entity_poly.entity_id
_entity_poly.type
_entity_poly.pdbx_seq_one_letter_code
_entity_poly.pdbx_strand_id
1 'polypeptide(L)'
;MSVKIRLTRMGHKRGAYYRVVVADSRPQRDGRFLEILGYYHPLNKKEDAAIKINEEKALDWMWKGARPSETVRSIFSKLGIMKKFHESRKKLYVKTQEPTSGAQSVS
;
A
#
# COMPACT_ATOMS: atom_id res chain seq x y z
N MET A 1 -10.15 -13.47 8.38
CA MET A 1 -8.81 -13.25 7.80
C MET A 1 -8.70 -11.78 7.48
N SER A 2 -7.67 -11.07 7.96
CA SER A 2 -7.49 -9.66 7.62
C SER A 2 -6.06 -9.43 7.16
N VAL A 3 -5.88 -8.94 5.94
CA VAL A 3 -4.56 -8.73 5.36
C VAL A 3 -4.04 -7.35 5.77
N LYS A 4 -2.80 -7.30 6.26
CA LYS A 4 -2.14 -6.06 6.69
C LYS A 4 -0.85 -5.86 5.92
N ILE A 5 -0.55 -4.59 5.62
CA ILE A 5 0.75 -4.17 5.12
C ILE A 5 1.57 -3.65 6.31
N ARG A 6 2.63 -4.35 6.65
CA ARG A 6 3.42 -4.12 7.88
C ARG A 6 4.92 -4.10 7.62
N LEU A 7 5.66 -3.51 8.54
CA LEU A 7 7.11 -3.57 8.56
C LEU A 7 7.56 -4.90 9.19
N THR A 8 8.49 -5.58 8.54
CA THR A 8 9.22 -6.71 9.11
C THR A 8 10.66 -6.28 9.32
N ARG A 9 11.11 -6.29 10.57
CA ARG A 9 12.48 -5.93 10.92
C ARG A 9 13.44 -7.01 10.43
N MET A 10 14.49 -6.54 9.80
CA MET A 10 15.64 -7.27 9.28
C MET A 10 16.92 -6.57 9.77
N GLY A 11 18.05 -7.23 9.59
CA GLY A 11 19.35 -6.69 9.98
C GLY A 11 19.78 -7.07 11.40
N HIS A 12 20.83 -6.42 11.86
CA HIS A 12 21.52 -6.77 13.10
C HIS A 12 21.22 -5.75 14.21
N LYS A 13 21.75 -6.01 15.41
CA LYS A 13 21.67 -5.07 16.54
C LYS A 13 22.27 -3.72 16.13
N ARG A 14 21.51 -2.63 16.24
CA ARG A 14 21.87 -1.25 15.81
C ARG A 14 21.95 -0.98 14.29
N GLY A 15 21.74 -1.98 13.44
CA GLY A 15 21.59 -1.82 11.99
C GLY A 15 20.19 -2.18 11.54
N ALA A 16 19.20 -1.32 11.82
CA ALA A 16 17.80 -1.61 11.55
C ALA A 16 17.44 -1.44 10.07
N TYR A 17 17.06 -2.54 9.43
CA TYR A 17 16.51 -2.58 8.08
C TYR A 17 15.09 -3.12 8.13
N TYR A 18 14.18 -2.62 7.30
CA TYR A 18 12.78 -3.08 7.31
C TYR A 18 12.35 -3.46 5.90
N ARG A 19 11.64 -4.57 5.80
CA ARG A 19 10.87 -4.93 4.60
C ARG A 19 9.43 -4.47 4.79
N VAL A 20 8.84 -3.84 3.78
CA VAL A 20 7.41 -3.58 3.72
C VAL A 20 6.76 -4.81 3.10
N VAL A 21 5.98 -5.54 3.89
CA VAL A 21 5.40 -6.82 3.48
C VAL A 21 3.89 -6.85 3.67
N VAL A 22 3.23 -7.61 2.82
CA VAL A 22 1.82 -7.99 2.97
C VAL A 22 1.76 -9.30 3.73
N ALA A 23 1.00 -9.36 4.81
CA ALA A 23 0.83 -10.58 5.59
C ALA A 23 -0.58 -10.65 6.20
N ASP A 24 -1.03 -11.84 6.59
CA ASP A 24 -2.21 -11.96 7.45
C ASP A 24 -1.96 -11.26 8.79
N SER A 25 -3.01 -10.70 9.38
CA SER A 25 -2.95 -10.01 10.65
C SER A 25 -2.60 -10.91 11.82
N ARG A 26 -2.91 -12.22 11.71
CA ARG A 26 -2.64 -13.17 12.78
C ARG A 26 -1.15 -13.51 12.79
N PRO A 27 -0.53 -13.65 13.97
CA PRO A 27 0.84 -14.10 14.07
C PRO A 27 0.95 -15.52 13.51
N GLN A 28 1.75 -15.69 12.45
CA GLN A 28 2.03 -17.00 11.88
C GLN A 28 3.26 -17.60 12.57
N ARG A 29 3.23 -18.91 12.88
CA ARG A 29 4.33 -19.61 13.58
C ARG A 29 5.68 -19.43 12.90
N ASP A 30 5.70 -19.39 11.56
CA ASP A 30 6.93 -19.30 10.75
C ASP A 30 7.25 -17.87 10.28
N GLY A 31 6.47 -16.86 10.67
CA GLY A 31 6.70 -15.48 10.21
C GLY A 31 6.52 -15.26 8.71
N ARG A 32 5.76 -16.11 8.01
CA ARG A 32 5.55 -16.00 6.56
C ARG A 32 4.82 -14.68 6.21
N PHE A 33 5.09 -14.21 4.99
CA PHE A 33 4.41 -13.08 4.37
C PHE A 33 3.95 -13.51 2.97
N LEU A 34 2.95 -12.82 2.44
CA LEU A 34 2.37 -13.08 1.12
C LEU A 34 3.24 -12.46 0.03
N GLU A 35 3.63 -11.20 0.19
CA GLU A 35 4.43 -10.48 -0.80
C GLU A 35 5.28 -9.38 -0.15
N ILE A 36 6.44 -9.08 -0.76
CA ILE A 36 7.29 -7.94 -0.42
C ILE A 36 6.94 -6.78 -1.37
N LEU A 37 6.50 -5.66 -0.80
CA LEU A 37 6.21 -4.43 -1.55
C LEU A 37 7.43 -3.52 -1.66
N GLY A 38 8.40 -3.67 -0.76
CA GLY A 38 9.62 -2.89 -0.81
C GLY A 38 10.38 -2.86 0.51
N TYR A 39 11.15 -1.80 0.70
CA TYR A 39 12.16 -1.68 1.74
C TYR A 39 12.15 -0.29 2.37
N TYR A 40 12.48 -0.26 3.65
CA TYR A 40 12.62 0.94 4.45
C TYR A 40 13.87 0.85 5.32
N HIS A 41 14.75 1.82 5.20
CA HIS A 41 16.00 1.92 5.95
C HIS A 41 16.04 3.27 6.69
N PRO A 42 15.54 3.35 7.94
CA PRO A 42 15.45 4.60 8.69
C PRO A 42 16.80 5.22 9.04
N LEU A 43 17.88 4.44 9.03
CA LEU A 43 19.22 4.90 9.38
C LEU A 43 19.97 5.50 8.19
N ASN A 44 19.44 5.41 6.97
CA ASN A 44 20.03 6.06 5.81
C ASN A 44 19.73 7.57 5.84
N LYS A 45 20.79 8.38 5.79
CA LYS A 45 20.70 9.85 5.75
C LYS A 45 20.23 10.41 4.40
N LYS A 46 20.29 9.62 3.33
CA LYS A 46 19.79 10.00 2.00
C LYS A 46 18.34 9.53 1.87
N GLU A 47 17.40 10.46 1.76
CA GLU A 47 15.96 10.19 1.72
C GLU A 47 15.58 9.25 0.54
N ASP A 48 16.15 9.47 -0.64
CA ASP A 48 15.92 8.63 -1.83
C ASP A 48 16.43 7.19 -1.68
N ALA A 49 17.45 6.97 -0.84
CA ALA A 49 17.99 5.63 -0.55
C ALA A 49 17.37 5.00 0.71
N ALA A 50 16.49 5.74 1.42
CA ALA A 50 15.87 5.28 2.65
C ALA A 50 14.56 4.53 2.40
N ILE A 51 13.84 4.82 1.31
CA ILE A 51 12.52 4.21 1.04
C ILE A 51 12.45 3.78 -0.42
N LYS A 52 12.20 2.49 -0.66
CA LYS A 52 11.94 1.94 -2.01
C LYS A 52 10.69 1.09 -1.97
N ILE A 53 9.61 1.55 -2.60
CA ILE A 53 8.31 0.85 -2.61
C ILE A 53 7.86 0.67 -4.06
N ASN A 54 7.38 -0.52 -4.40
CA ASN A 54 6.62 -0.76 -5.63
C ASN A 54 5.19 -0.23 -5.44
N GLU A 55 4.91 0.93 -6.02
CA GLU A 55 3.62 1.61 -5.90
C GLU A 55 2.46 0.79 -6.49
N GLU A 56 2.66 0.17 -7.65
CA GLU A 56 1.61 -0.58 -8.36
C GLU A 56 1.09 -1.75 -7.52
N LYS A 57 2.01 -2.52 -6.94
CA LYS A 57 1.67 -3.63 -6.03
C LYS A 57 1.02 -3.12 -4.75
N ALA A 58 1.51 -2.00 -4.21
CA ALA A 58 0.93 -1.43 -3.00
C ALA A 58 -0.53 -0.99 -3.23
N LEU A 59 -0.81 -0.35 -4.37
CA LEU A 59 -2.17 0.05 -4.75
C LEU A 59 -3.08 -1.18 -4.96
N ASP A 60 -2.61 -2.19 -5.69
CA ASP A 60 -3.36 -3.44 -5.92
C ASP A 60 -3.77 -4.12 -4.60
N TRP A 61 -2.84 -4.25 -3.66
CA TRP A 61 -3.15 -4.84 -2.35
C TRP A 61 -4.12 -3.99 -1.53
N MET A 62 -4.00 -2.66 -1.59
CA MET A 62 -4.97 -1.78 -0.93
C MET A 62 -6.37 -1.89 -1.56
N TRP A 63 -6.44 -2.07 -2.88
CA TRP A 63 -7.70 -2.34 -3.60
C TRP A 63 -8.32 -3.69 -3.19
N LYS A 64 -7.50 -4.71 -2.97
CA LYS A 64 -7.92 -6.01 -2.41
C LYS A 64 -8.32 -5.95 -0.93
N GLY A 65 -8.22 -4.78 -0.29
CA GLY A 65 -8.63 -4.56 1.09
C GLY A 65 -7.53 -4.72 2.13
N ALA A 66 -6.26 -4.83 1.72
CA ALA A 66 -5.15 -4.83 2.66
C ALA A 66 -5.02 -3.45 3.34
N ARG A 67 -4.88 -3.46 4.67
CA ARG A 67 -4.77 -2.23 5.46
C ARG A 67 -3.32 -1.97 5.88
N PRO A 68 -2.74 -0.80 5.56
CA PRO A 68 -1.41 -0.45 6.06
C PRO A 68 -1.42 -0.19 7.57
N SER A 69 -0.37 -0.63 8.26
CA SER A 69 -0.07 -0.21 9.64
C SER A 69 0.24 1.29 9.71
N GLU A 70 0.18 1.88 10.90
CA GLU A 70 0.35 3.34 11.07
C GLU A 70 1.66 3.88 10.47
N THR A 71 2.79 3.24 10.75
CA THR A 71 4.09 3.65 10.18
C THR A 71 4.13 3.49 8.67
N VAL A 72 3.60 2.39 8.13
CA VAL A 72 3.54 2.15 6.68
C VAL A 72 2.62 3.17 6.00
N ARG A 73 1.51 3.53 6.64
CA ARG A 73 0.60 4.58 6.17
C ARG A 73 1.31 5.92 6.09
N SER A 74 2.10 6.29 7.10
CA SER A 74 2.91 7.51 7.06
C SER A 74 3.94 7.50 5.93
N ILE A 75 4.59 6.35 5.69
CA ILE A 75 5.51 6.19 4.55
C ILE A 75 4.75 6.35 3.22
N PHE A 76 3.60 5.68 3.06
CA PHE A 76 2.80 5.76 1.84
C PHE A 76 2.23 7.15 1.60
N SER A 77 1.90 7.89 2.66
CA SER A 77 1.48 9.29 2.56
C SER A 77 2.62 10.18 2.07
N LYS A 78 3.85 10.01 2.60
CA LYS A 78 5.04 10.75 2.14
C LYS A 78 5.35 10.49 0.66
N LEU A 79 5.14 9.26 0.20
CA LEU A 79 5.32 8.87 -1.20
C LEU A 79 4.14 9.27 -2.12
N GLY A 80 3.05 9.82 -1.59
CA GLY A 80 1.85 10.17 -2.36
C GLY A 80 0.95 8.98 -2.77
N ILE A 81 1.30 7.75 -2.38
CA ILE A 81 0.54 6.53 -2.68
C ILE A 81 -0.87 6.60 -2.06
N MET A 82 -0.99 7.09 -0.82
CA MET A 82 -2.29 7.24 -0.15
C MET A 82 -3.20 8.25 -0.88
N LYS A 83 -2.62 9.32 -1.43
CA LYS A 83 -3.35 10.33 -2.21
C LYS A 83 -3.88 9.72 -3.51
N LYS A 84 -3.02 9.01 -4.26
CA LYS A 84 -3.40 8.28 -5.48
C LYS A 84 -4.49 7.24 -5.22
N PHE A 85 -4.40 6.50 -4.12
CA PHE A 85 -5.43 5.53 -3.73
C PHE A 85 -6.78 6.19 -3.44
N HIS A 86 -6.78 7.35 -2.76
CA HIS A 86 -8.02 8.09 -2.50
C HIS A 86 -8.64 8.68 -3.78
N GLU A 87 -7.82 9.27 -4.65
CA GLU A 87 -8.26 9.85 -5.93
C GLU A 87 -8.82 8.77 -6.87
N SER A 88 -8.17 7.61 -6.98
CA SER A 88 -8.66 6.49 -7.79
C SER A 88 -10.02 5.95 -7.29
N ARG A 89 -10.23 5.89 -5.97
CA ARG A 89 -11.54 5.56 -5.39
C ARG A 89 -12.61 6.61 -5.70
N LYS A 90 -12.27 7.89 -5.63
CA LYS A 90 -13.20 8.99 -5.94
C LYS A 90 -13.60 8.98 -7.42
N LYS A 91 -12.66 8.73 -8.32
CA LYS A 91 -12.92 8.65 -9.77
C LYS A 91 -13.92 7.54 -10.12
N LEU A 92 -13.83 6.39 -9.46
CA LEU A 92 -14.79 5.30 -9.64
C LEU A 92 -16.19 5.69 -9.20
N TYR A 93 -16.32 6.39 -8.06
CA TYR A 93 -17.61 6.87 -7.59
C TYR A 93 -18.27 7.84 -8.58
N VAL A 94 -17.49 8.79 -9.14
CA VAL A 94 -17.99 9.76 -10.12
C VAL A 94 -18.42 9.06 -11.42
N LYS A 95 -17.66 8.09 -11.91
CA LYS A 95 -18.01 7.32 -13.12
C LYS A 95 -19.32 6.53 -12.99
N THR A 96 -19.64 6.02 -11.79
CA THR A 96 -20.90 5.32 -11.54
C THR A 96 -22.12 6.25 -11.54
N GLN A 97 -21.92 7.56 -11.38
CA GLN A 97 -22.98 8.57 -11.29
C GLN A 97 -23.18 9.37 -12.59
N GLU A 98 -22.42 9.06 -13.66
CA GLU A 98 -22.74 9.61 -14.98
C GLU A 98 -24.07 9.01 -15.45
N PRO A 99 -25.14 9.81 -15.62
CA PRO A 99 -26.32 9.31 -16.29
C PRO A 99 -25.87 8.91 -17.70
N THR A 100 -26.19 7.69 -18.11
CA THR A 100 -26.03 7.23 -19.49
C THR A 100 -26.93 8.10 -20.38
N SER A 101 -26.46 9.30 -20.73
CA SER A 101 -27.06 10.21 -21.70
C SER A 101 -26.79 9.63 -23.09
N GLY A 102 -27.53 8.56 -23.39
CA GLY A 102 -27.36 7.79 -24.61
C GLY A 102 -28.54 6.87 -24.93
N ALA A 103 -29.71 7.07 -24.30
CA ALA A 103 -30.95 6.43 -24.72
C ALA A 103 -31.61 7.28 -25.81
N GLN A 104 -31.15 7.03 -27.04
CA GLN A 104 -31.92 7.01 -28.29
C GLN A 104 -33.24 7.80 -28.31
N SER A 105 -33.23 8.97 -28.94
CA SER A 105 -34.42 9.51 -29.60
C SER A 105 -34.63 8.72 -30.90
N VAL A 106 -35.36 7.61 -30.81
CA VAL A 106 -36.00 6.97 -31.97
C VAL A 106 -37.50 7.14 -31.85
N SER A 107 -38.08 7.59 -32.97
CA SER A 107 -39.50 7.82 -33.27
C SER A 107 -40.01 9.23 -32.93
#